data_AF-X1NS59-F1
#
_entry.id   AF-X1NS59-F1
#
_cell.length_a   1.000
_cell.length_b   1.000
_cell.length_c   1.000
_cell.angle_alpha   90.00
_cell.angle_beta   90.00
_cell.angle_gamma   90.00
#
_symmetry.space_group_name_H-M   'P 1'
#
loop_
_entity.id
_entity.type
_entity.pdbx_description
1 polymer ?
#
loop_
_entity_poly.entity_id
_entity_poly.type
_entity_poly.pdbx_seq_one_letter_code
_entity_poly.pdbx_strand_id
1 'polypeptide(L)'
;GSVVGVGSSSGGSTITQQLIKQQVVGDAPTFKRKAAEIVDALALERYMSKDDILTTYLNVSPFGRNNKGQNIAGVEEAAQGIFGVSAKDLTVPQSAFIAGLPQSPIVYSPYAADGSLKSAGDMALGLERAKDVLYNMYRTGRLSEKEYQEYKDYDLTKDFKPSESSEKSSHGYLYYTAVEEAQQTMYEYLIQRDNVSQQELKNNDTVKAYKELAAKELSDGGYTVTTTINKNIHTAMQNAVANYGGVLDDGTGAVEVGNVLLDNKTG
;
A
#
# COMPACT_ATOMS: atom_id res chain seq x y z
N GLY A 1 -12.54 27.39 -42.26
CA GLY A 1 -13.24 27.52 -40.98
C GLY A 1 -13.09 26.24 -40.21
N SER A 2 -12.17 26.21 -39.26
CA SER A 2 -11.89 25.08 -38.38
C SER A 2 -12.78 25.18 -37.15
N VAL A 3 -13.83 24.37 -37.11
CA VAL A 3 -14.60 24.11 -35.89
C VAL A 3 -14.01 22.86 -35.25
N VAL A 4 -13.07 23.05 -34.33
CA VAL A 4 -12.75 22.06 -33.30
C VAL A 4 -12.90 22.79 -31.99
N GLY A 5 -14.10 22.69 -31.41
CA GLY A 5 -14.40 23.19 -30.09
C GLY A 5 -13.52 22.46 -29.08
N VAL A 6 -12.70 23.22 -28.37
CA VAL A 6 -12.03 22.80 -27.14
C VAL A 6 -13.11 22.74 -26.06
N GLY A 7 -13.93 21.68 -26.11
CA GLY A 7 -14.89 21.33 -25.07
C GLY A 7 -14.20 20.39 -24.09
N SER A 8 -14.10 20.82 -22.83
CA SER A 8 -13.97 19.99 -21.62
C SER A 8 -13.71 18.49 -21.87
N SER A 9 -12.46 18.08 -21.79
CA SER A 9 -12.05 16.66 -21.75
C SER A 9 -12.75 15.96 -20.58
N SER A 10 -13.91 15.35 -20.82
CA SER A 10 -14.56 14.48 -19.84
C SER A 10 -13.70 13.22 -19.72
N GLY A 11 -13.15 12.97 -18.52
CA GLY A 11 -12.31 11.81 -18.21
C GLY A 11 -13.07 10.48 -18.18
N GLY A 12 -13.66 10.07 -19.31
CA GLY A 12 -14.42 8.82 -19.46
C GLY A 12 -13.59 7.54 -19.54
N SER A 13 -12.41 7.50 -18.94
CA SER A 13 -11.58 6.29 -18.94
C SER A 13 -12.21 5.19 -18.09
N THR A 14 -12.28 3.97 -18.61
CA THR A 14 -12.79 2.80 -17.87
C THR A 14 -11.84 2.40 -16.74
N ILE A 15 -12.32 1.61 -15.77
CA ILE A 15 -11.49 1.05 -14.68
C ILE A 15 -10.30 0.28 -15.25
N THR A 16 -10.51 -0.54 -16.27
CA THR A 16 -9.43 -1.28 -16.96
C THR A 16 -8.37 -0.34 -17.54
N GLN A 17 -8.79 0.74 -18.22
CA GLN A 17 -7.87 1.73 -18.77
C GLN A 17 -7.10 2.46 -17.68
N GLN A 18 -7.75 2.76 -16.54
CA GLN A 18 -7.09 3.38 -15.40
C GLN A 18 -6.05 2.45 -14.78
N LEU A 19 -6.36 1.15 -14.65
CA LEU A 19 -5.42 0.15 -14.15
C LEU A 19 -4.17 0.03 -15.04
N ILE A 20 -4.35 -0.04 -16.36
CA ILE A 20 -3.23 -0.04 -17.32
C ILE A 20 -2.40 1.24 -17.22
N LYS A 21 -3.06 2.40 -17.12
CA LYS A 21 -2.37 3.70 -16.98
C LYS A 21 -1.48 3.75 -15.74
N GLN A 22 -1.91 3.14 -14.63
CA GLN A 22 -1.13 3.10 -13.38
C GLN A 22 0.12 2.20 -13.49
N GLN A 23 0.06 1.13 -14.30
CA GLN A 23 1.09 0.09 -14.31
C GLN A 23 2.09 0.19 -15.47
N VAL A 24 1.68 0.71 -16.63
CA VAL A 24 2.39 0.43 -17.89
C VAL A 24 3.00 1.67 -18.56
N VAL A 25 2.39 2.85 -18.43
CA VAL A 25 2.62 3.89 -19.44
C VAL A 25 3.41 5.10 -18.92
N GLY A 26 4.70 5.15 -19.29
CA GLY A 26 5.63 6.26 -19.05
C GLY A 26 5.44 7.47 -19.99
N ASP A 27 6.53 8.21 -20.25
CA ASP A 27 6.56 9.57 -20.83
C ASP A 27 6.15 9.74 -22.33
N ALA A 28 5.35 8.84 -22.89
CA ALA A 28 4.93 8.93 -24.29
C ALA A 28 3.93 10.09 -24.55
N PRO A 29 3.93 10.69 -25.76
CA PRO A 29 2.95 11.72 -26.13
C PRO A 29 1.51 11.26 -25.90
N THR A 30 0.67 12.14 -25.34
CA THR A 30 -0.65 11.82 -24.75
C THR A 30 -1.58 11.01 -25.67
N PHE A 31 -1.59 11.27 -26.98
CA PHE A 31 -2.43 10.53 -27.93
C PHE A 31 -1.94 9.10 -28.19
N LYS A 32 -0.63 8.92 -28.41
CA LYS A 32 -0.03 7.58 -28.58
C LYS A 32 -0.18 6.76 -27.30
N ARG A 33 0.04 7.41 -26.15
CA ARG A 33 -0.20 6.84 -24.83
C ARG A 33 -1.66 6.37 -24.68
N LYS A 34 -2.63 7.21 -25.04
CA LYS A 34 -4.05 6.85 -24.92
C LYS A 34 -4.46 5.69 -25.85
N ALA A 35 -3.89 5.60 -27.05
CA ALA A 35 -4.13 4.47 -27.94
C ALA A 35 -3.56 3.17 -27.38
N ALA A 36 -2.33 3.20 -26.83
CA ALA A 36 -1.72 2.06 -26.14
C ALA A 36 -2.58 1.62 -24.93
N GLU A 37 -3.00 2.56 -24.08
CA GLU A 37 -3.90 2.28 -22.95
C GLU A 37 -5.16 1.51 -23.36
N ILE A 38 -5.77 1.84 -24.51
CA ILE A 38 -6.98 1.17 -25.01
C ILE A 38 -6.66 -0.25 -25.49
N VAL A 39 -5.58 -0.43 -26.24
CA VAL A 39 -5.17 -1.74 -26.77
C VAL A 39 -4.81 -2.69 -25.63
N ASP A 40 -4.00 -2.21 -24.68
CA ASP A 40 -3.56 -2.99 -23.53
C ASP A 40 -4.74 -3.30 -22.59
N ALA A 41 -5.68 -2.37 -22.41
CA ALA A 41 -6.91 -2.64 -21.65
C ALA A 41 -7.76 -3.73 -22.32
N LEU A 42 -7.94 -3.68 -23.64
CA LEU A 42 -8.68 -4.71 -24.37
C LEU A 42 -7.97 -6.09 -24.28
N ALA A 43 -6.64 -6.11 -24.30
CA ALA A 43 -5.89 -7.33 -24.09
C ALA A 43 -6.09 -7.87 -22.67
N LEU A 44 -6.02 -7.01 -21.64
CA LEU A 44 -6.22 -7.41 -20.25
C LEU A 44 -7.60 -8.04 -20.01
N GLU A 45 -8.66 -7.46 -20.57
CA GLU A 45 -10.03 -8.01 -20.44
C GLU A 45 -10.23 -9.38 -21.10
N ARG A 46 -9.30 -9.84 -21.94
CA ARG A 46 -9.32 -11.20 -22.49
C ARG A 46 -8.73 -12.24 -21.54
N TYR A 47 -7.91 -11.81 -20.59
CA TYR A 47 -7.20 -12.68 -19.64
C TYR A 47 -7.70 -12.56 -18.20
N MET A 48 -8.39 -11.47 -17.85
CA MET A 48 -8.95 -11.22 -16.51
C MET A 48 -10.45 -10.98 -16.57
N SER A 49 -11.18 -11.51 -15.58
CA SER A 49 -12.60 -11.21 -15.43
C SER A 49 -12.82 -9.77 -14.96
N LYS A 50 -14.06 -9.27 -15.08
CA LYS A 50 -14.41 -7.92 -14.60
C LYS A 50 -14.24 -7.79 -13.08
N ASP A 51 -14.52 -8.86 -12.35
CA ASP A 51 -14.36 -8.90 -10.89
C ASP A 51 -12.88 -8.91 -10.50
N ASP A 52 -12.03 -9.63 -11.24
CA ASP A 52 -10.57 -9.60 -11.03
C ASP A 52 -10.02 -8.20 -11.31
N ILE A 53 -10.41 -7.59 -12.43
CA ILE A 53 -9.98 -6.23 -12.79
C ILE A 53 -10.40 -5.22 -11.72
N LEU A 54 -11.64 -5.30 -11.24
CA LEU A 54 -12.13 -4.43 -10.17
C LEU A 54 -11.36 -4.66 -8.87
N THR A 55 -11.14 -5.92 -8.49
CA THR A 55 -10.39 -6.30 -7.29
C THR A 55 -8.97 -5.77 -7.35
N THR A 56 -8.26 -5.98 -8.47
CA THR A 56 -6.92 -5.43 -8.68
C THR A 56 -6.92 -3.91 -8.60
N TYR A 57 -7.86 -3.24 -9.29
CA TYR A 57 -7.97 -1.78 -9.24
C TYR A 57 -8.16 -1.28 -7.80
N LEU A 58 -9.04 -1.91 -7.03
CA LEU A 58 -9.33 -1.55 -5.64
C LEU A 58 -8.16 -1.81 -4.70
N ASN A 59 -7.22 -2.70 -5.05
CA ASN A 59 -6.03 -2.99 -4.23
C ASN A 59 -4.82 -2.11 -4.57
N VAL A 60 -4.69 -1.64 -5.81
CA VAL A 60 -3.48 -0.91 -6.23
C VAL A 60 -3.70 0.58 -6.48
N SER A 61 -4.95 1.03 -6.63
CA SER A 61 -5.21 2.43 -6.94
C SER A 61 -4.76 3.35 -5.80
N PRO A 62 -4.21 4.53 -6.12
CA PRO A 62 -3.85 5.51 -5.12
C PRO A 62 -5.10 6.17 -4.53
N PHE A 63 -5.24 6.14 -3.20
CA PHE A 63 -6.35 6.77 -2.47
C PHE A 63 -5.93 7.98 -1.63
N GLY A 64 -4.70 8.48 -1.82
CA GLY A 64 -4.25 9.75 -1.23
C GLY A 64 -3.34 9.49 -0.03
N ARG A 65 -3.57 10.17 1.09
CA ARG A 65 -2.77 10.02 2.32
C ARG A 65 -3.59 9.58 3.52
N ASN A 66 -2.96 8.82 4.41
CA ASN A 66 -3.54 8.40 5.69
C ASN A 66 -3.18 9.37 6.84
N ASN A 67 -3.69 9.10 8.04
CA ASN A 67 -3.43 9.87 9.26
C ASN A 67 -1.96 9.88 9.73
N LYS A 68 -1.06 9.15 9.06
CA LYS A 68 0.40 9.13 9.27
C LYS A 68 1.17 9.89 8.19
N GLY A 69 0.47 10.49 7.22
CA GLY A 69 1.06 11.20 6.09
C GLY A 69 1.59 10.28 4.99
N GLN A 70 1.38 8.96 5.10
CA GLN A 70 1.82 7.97 4.13
C GLN A 70 0.87 7.93 2.93
N ASN A 71 1.39 7.65 1.73
CA ASN A 71 0.55 7.42 0.57
C ASN A 71 -0.23 6.11 0.75
N ILE A 72 -1.51 6.12 0.38
CA ILE A 72 -2.39 4.97 0.44
C ILE A 72 -2.46 4.31 -0.93
N ALA A 73 -2.21 3.00 -0.98
CA ALA A 73 -2.55 2.16 -2.12
C ALA A 73 -3.60 1.15 -1.68
N GLY A 74 -4.76 1.19 -2.33
CA GLY A 74 -5.85 0.26 -2.07
C GLY A 74 -6.92 0.75 -1.08
N VAL A 75 -8.11 0.16 -1.22
CA VAL A 75 -9.33 0.58 -0.52
C VAL A 75 -9.34 0.19 0.96
N GLU A 76 -8.74 -0.95 1.32
CA GLU A 76 -8.63 -1.39 2.71
C GLU A 76 -7.71 -0.45 3.51
N GLU A 77 -6.56 -0.11 2.95
CA GLU A 77 -5.66 0.88 3.56
C GLU A 77 -6.32 2.25 3.67
N ALA A 78 -7.16 2.64 2.71
CA ALA A 78 -7.92 3.88 2.77
C ALA A 78 -8.94 3.86 3.93
N ALA A 79 -9.71 2.78 4.06
CA ALA A 79 -10.70 2.60 5.11
C ALA A 79 -10.04 2.66 6.50
N GLN A 80 -8.95 1.92 6.69
CA GLN A 80 -8.23 1.88 7.96
C GLN A 80 -7.48 3.19 8.26
N GLY A 81 -6.85 3.77 7.25
CA GLY A 81 -6.02 4.96 7.38
C GLY A 81 -6.80 6.27 7.55
N ILE A 82 -8.03 6.33 7.04
CA ILE A 82 -8.89 7.51 7.11
C ILE A 82 -9.95 7.36 8.21
N PHE A 83 -10.61 6.21 8.32
CA PHE A 83 -11.76 6.01 9.20
C PHE A 83 -11.52 4.99 10.33
N GLY A 84 -10.45 4.19 10.24
CA GLY A 84 -10.14 3.18 11.26
C GLY A 84 -11.06 1.96 11.23
N VAL A 85 -11.73 1.72 10.11
CA VAL A 85 -12.62 0.56 9.91
C VAL A 85 -12.11 -0.30 8.75
N SER A 86 -12.54 -1.56 8.68
CA SER A 86 -12.28 -2.38 7.49
C SER A 86 -13.15 -1.91 6.33
N ALA A 87 -12.70 -2.10 5.08
CA ALA A 87 -13.43 -1.62 3.89
C ALA A 87 -14.84 -2.21 3.79
N LYS A 88 -15.04 -3.45 4.28
CA LYS A 88 -16.36 -4.10 4.33
C LYS A 88 -17.34 -3.44 5.31
N ASP A 89 -16.82 -2.70 6.29
CA ASP A 89 -17.58 -2.08 7.39
C ASP A 89 -17.79 -0.56 7.15
N LEU A 90 -17.40 -0.04 5.98
CA LEU A 90 -17.62 1.35 5.60
C LEU A 90 -19.12 1.67 5.51
N THR A 91 -19.49 2.82 6.05
CA THR A 91 -20.83 3.38 5.81
C THR A 91 -20.94 3.95 4.39
N VAL A 92 -22.16 4.12 3.89
CA VAL A 92 -22.39 4.71 2.55
C VAL A 92 -21.69 6.07 2.35
N PRO A 93 -21.76 7.04 3.30
CA PRO A 93 -20.99 8.27 3.20
C PRO A 93 -19.47 8.04 3.10
N GLN A 94 -18.91 7.12 3.90
CA GLN A 94 -17.48 6.83 3.91
C GLN A 94 -17.04 6.15 2.60
N SER A 95 -17.85 5.21 2.08
CA SER A 95 -17.63 4.58 0.77
C SER A 95 -17.65 5.61 -0.35
N ALA A 96 -18.60 6.57 -0.33
CA ALA A 96 -18.68 7.62 -1.32
C ALA A 96 -17.46 8.55 -1.28
N PHE A 97 -16.96 8.87 -0.08
CA PHE A 97 -15.73 9.62 0.10
C PHE A 97 -14.53 8.89 -0.52
N ILE A 98 -14.30 7.62 -0.15
CA ILE A 98 -13.18 6.81 -0.66
C ILE A 98 -13.27 6.63 -2.18
N ALA A 99 -14.46 6.34 -2.72
CA ALA A 99 -14.66 6.20 -4.16
C ALA A 99 -14.39 7.51 -4.95
N GLY A 100 -14.45 8.67 -4.29
CA GLY A 100 -14.11 9.97 -4.86
C GLY A 100 -12.61 10.23 -4.97
N LEU A 101 -11.80 9.61 -4.10
CA LEU A 101 -10.36 9.92 -3.96
C LEU A 101 -9.53 9.65 -5.22
N PRO A 102 -9.68 8.53 -5.96
CA PRO A 102 -8.79 8.19 -7.08
C PRO A 102 -8.69 9.25 -8.18
N GLN A 103 -9.70 10.12 -8.33
CA GLN A 103 -9.69 11.18 -9.32
C GLN A 103 -8.57 12.22 -9.06
N SER A 104 -8.34 12.57 -7.80
CA SER A 104 -7.25 13.48 -7.39
C SER A 104 -6.80 13.14 -5.96
N PRO A 105 -6.06 12.04 -5.78
CA PRO A 105 -5.87 11.41 -4.47
C PRO A 105 -5.25 12.35 -3.43
N ILE A 106 -4.23 13.10 -3.84
CA ILE A 106 -3.54 14.05 -2.95
C ILE A 106 -4.40 15.27 -2.64
N VAL A 107 -5.25 15.72 -3.56
CA VAL A 107 -6.11 16.90 -3.34
C VAL A 107 -7.27 16.53 -2.42
N TYR A 108 -7.95 15.42 -2.69
CA TYR A 108 -9.20 15.04 -2.01
C TYR A 108 -9.01 14.30 -0.68
N SER A 109 -7.84 13.71 -0.42
CA SER A 109 -7.57 13.12 0.89
C SER A 109 -7.57 14.18 2.00
N PRO A 110 -7.99 13.85 3.23
CA PRO A 110 -8.13 14.83 4.30
C PRO A 110 -6.80 15.17 5.00
N TYR A 111 -5.72 14.44 4.72
CA TYR A 111 -4.43 14.58 5.40
C TYR A 111 -3.34 15.22 4.53
N ALA A 112 -2.48 16.00 5.19
CA ALA A 112 -1.26 16.53 4.61
C ALA A 112 -0.10 15.52 4.66
N ALA A 113 1.07 15.91 4.15
CA ALA A 113 2.22 15.02 4.05
C ALA A 113 2.83 14.61 5.40
N ASP A 114 2.55 15.36 6.46
CA ASP A 114 2.97 15.09 7.83
C ASP A 114 1.91 14.31 8.64
N GLY A 115 0.80 13.92 8.01
CA GLY A 115 -0.32 13.22 8.66
C GLY A 115 -1.31 14.12 9.38
N SER A 116 -1.06 15.43 9.45
CA SER A 116 -2.04 16.38 9.99
C SER A 116 -3.29 16.47 9.10
N LEU A 117 -4.44 16.72 9.71
CA LEU A 117 -5.64 17.10 8.94
C LEU A 117 -5.37 18.41 8.23
N LYS A 118 -5.79 18.49 6.97
CA LYS A 118 -5.70 19.72 6.19
C LYS A 118 -6.62 20.81 6.75
N SER A 119 -6.46 22.03 6.24
CA SER A 119 -7.39 23.11 6.52
C SER A 119 -8.82 22.74 6.09
N ALA A 120 -9.83 23.34 6.74
CA ALA A 120 -11.23 23.11 6.37
C ALA A 120 -11.52 23.42 4.88
N GLY A 121 -10.84 24.42 4.31
CA GLY A 121 -10.97 24.77 2.89
C GLY A 121 -10.43 23.69 1.96
N ASP A 122 -9.29 23.08 2.29
CA ASP A 122 -8.71 22.02 1.48
C ASP A 122 -9.48 20.70 1.65
N MET A 123 -9.94 20.37 2.86
CA MET A 123 -10.78 19.20 3.10
C MET A 123 -12.12 19.30 2.36
N ALA A 124 -12.68 20.51 2.21
CA ALA A 124 -13.93 20.73 1.47
C ALA A 124 -13.87 20.19 0.04
N LEU A 125 -12.70 20.19 -0.62
CA LEU A 125 -12.54 19.65 -1.97
C LEU A 125 -12.89 18.14 -2.03
N GLY A 126 -12.41 17.36 -1.05
CA GLY A 126 -12.73 15.93 -0.96
C GLY A 126 -14.17 15.68 -0.53
N LEU A 127 -14.69 16.50 0.38
CA LEU A 127 -16.07 16.41 0.86
C LEU A 127 -17.09 16.72 -0.25
N GLU A 128 -16.87 17.77 -1.04
CA GLU A 128 -17.72 18.08 -2.19
C GLU A 128 -17.65 16.97 -3.24
N ARG A 129 -16.45 16.40 -3.46
CA ARG A 129 -16.30 15.24 -4.34
C ARG A 129 -17.10 14.02 -3.85
N ALA A 130 -17.15 13.77 -2.54
CA ALA A 130 -17.97 12.71 -1.96
C ALA A 130 -19.47 12.94 -2.19
N LYS A 131 -19.93 14.19 -2.10
CA LYS A 131 -21.33 14.56 -2.41
C LYS A 131 -21.68 14.29 -3.88
N ASP A 132 -20.76 14.57 -4.82
CA ASP A 132 -20.95 14.20 -6.22
C ASP A 132 -21.11 12.69 -6.40
N VAL A 133 -20.32 11.89 -5.68
CA VAL A 133 -20.42 10.42 -5.73
C VAL A 133 -21.76 9.96 -5.16
N LEU A 134 -22.20 10.47 -4.00
CA LEU A 134 -23.52 10.17 -3.42
C LEU A 134 -24.66 10.50 -4.38
N TYR A 135 -24.61 11.68 -5.01
CA TYR A 135 -25.61 12.09 -6.00
C TYR A 135 -25.63 11.15 -7.22
N ASN A 136 -24.46 10.70 -7.69
CA ASN A 136 -24.39 9.73 -8.77
C ASN A 136 -24.91 8.34 -8.37
N MET A 137 -24.66 7.90 -7.13
CA MET A 137 -25.23 6.64 -6.61
C MET A 137 -26.77 6.72 -6.58
N TYR A 138 -27.33 7.84 -6.14
CA TYR A 138 -28.77 8.08 -6.20
C TYR A 138 -29.30 8.07 -7.65
N ARG A 139 -28.73 8.89 -8.54
CA ARG A 139 -29.18 9.02 -9.94
C ARG A 139 -29.07 7.70 -10.72
N THR A 140 -28.18 6.80 -10.33
CA THR A 140 -28.02 5.48 -10.94
C THR A 140 -28.83 4.37 -10.24
N GLY A 141 -29.65 4.72 -9.25
CA GLY A 141 -30.54 3.78 -8.55
C GLY A 141 -29.83 2.89 -7.53
N ARG A 142 -28.59 3.21 -7.14
CA ARG A 142 -27.86 2.52 -6.07
C ARG A 142 -28.29 2.97 -4.67
N LEU A 143 -28.84 4.18 -4.56
CA LEU A 143 -29.47 4.71 -3.34
C LEU A 143 -30.91 5.12 -3.65
N SER A 144 -31.80 4.90 -2.69
CA SER A 144 -33.13 5.50 -2.69
C SER A 144 -33.06 6.99 -2.41
N GLU A 145 -34.13 7.72 -2.74
CA GLU A 145 -34.29 9.14 -2.38
C GLU A 145 -34.09 9.36 -0.87
N LYS A 146 -34.70 8.50 -0.05
CA LYS A 146 -34.63 8.60 1.40
C LYS A 146 -33.19 8.48 1.91
N GLU A 147 -32.46 7.47 1.45
CA GLU A 147 -31.04 7.27 1.81
C GLU A 147 -30.18 8.44 1.34
N TYR A 148 -30.40 8.95 0.13
CA TYR A 148 -29.66 10.10 -0.36
C TYR A 148 -29.89 11.36 0.49
N GLN A 149 -31.14 11.66 0.84
CA GLN A 149 -31.46 12.79 1.72
C GLN A 149 -30.85 12.63 3.12
N GLU A 150 -30.75 11.41 3.63
CA GLU A 150 -30.11 11.11 4.91
C GLU A 150 -28.59 11.31 4.85
N TYR A 151 -27.94 10.85 3.78
CA TYR A 151 -26.48 10.82 3.68
C TYR A 151 -25.83 12.09 3.15
N LYS A 152 -26.53 12.88 2.34
CA LYS A 152 -25.96 14.10 1.71
C LYS A 152 -25.50 15.15 2.73
N ASP A 153 -26.12 15.18 3.91
CA ASP A 153 -25.87 16.15 4.98
C ASP A 153 -25.04 15.55 6.14
N TYR A 154 -24.58 14.30 5.99
CA TYR A 154 -23.76 13.65 6.99
C TYR A 154 -22.39 14.32 7.11
N ASP A 155 -22.03 14.75 8.32
CA ASP A 155 -20.70 15.30 8.60
C ASP A 155 -19.65 14.17 8.68
N LEU A 156 -18.94 13.96 7.57
CA LEU A 156 -17.84 13.00 7.46
C LEU A 156 -16.60 13.38 8.27
N THR A 157 -16.43 14.65 8.64
CA THR A 157 -15.19 15.11 9.29
C THR A 157 -15.01 14.54 10.69
N LYS A 158 -16.12 14.21 11.36
CA LYS A 158 -16.12 13.56 12.68
C LYS A 158 -15.62 12.12 12.65
N ASP A 159 -15.62 11.49 11.47
CA ASP A 159 -15.20 10.09 11.30
C ASP A 159 -13.70 9.99 10.95
N PHE A 160 -13.05 11.10 10.60
CA PHE A 160 -11.63 11.09 10.26
C PHE A 160 -10.79 10.79 11.49
N LYS A 161 -9.82 9.88 11.34
CA LYS A 161 -8.85 9.59 12.38
C LYS A 161 -8.03 10.84 12.73
N PRO A 162 -7.67 11.03 14.01
CA PRO A 162 -6.70 12.04 14.39
C PRO A 162 -5.33 11.72 13.78
N SER A 163 -4.52 12.76 13.60
CA SER A 163 -3.12 12.63 13.18
C SER A 163 -2.36 11.69 14.12
N GLU A 164 -1.50 10.87 13.54
CA GLU A 164 -0.63 9.92 14.23
C GLU A 164 0.79 10.09 13.70
N SER A 165 1.79 10.03 14.57
CA SER A 165 3.18 10.10 14.14
C SER A 165 3.50 8.94 13.20
N SER A 166 4.14 9.24 12.07
CA SER A 166 4.77 8.18 11.29
C SER A 166 5.88 7.55 12.11
N GLU A 167 5.69 6.30 12.52
CA GLU A 167 6.81 5.50 13.02
C GLU A 167 7.78 5.33 11.86
N LYS A 168 8.91 6.05 11.91
CA LYS A 168 10.06 5.67 11.10
C LYS A 168 10.53 4.33 11.65
N SER A 169 10.12 3.23 10.99
CA SER A 169 10.65 1.91 11.30
C SER A 169 12.15 1.93 11.04
N SER A 170 12.93 2.15 12.10
CA SER A 170 14.36 1.89 12.08
C SER A 170 14.48 0.38 12.21
N HIS A 171 14.70 -0.29 11.08
CA HIS A 171 15.00 -1.70 11.06
C HIS A 171 16.37 -1.92 11.69
N GLY A 172 16.39 -2.48 12.90
CA GLY A 172 17.62 -2.85 13.61
C GLY A 172 18.17 -4.19 13.13
N TYR A 173 19.29 -4.62 13.73
CA TYR A 173 19.96 -5.88 13.42
C TYR A 173 19.00 -7.08 13.34
N LEU A 174 18.12 -7.22 14.34
CA LEU A 174 17.14 -8.30 14.43
C LEU A 174 16.22 -8.41 13.20
N TYR A 175 15.79 -7.27 12.63
CA TYR A 175 14.97 -7.27 11.43
C TYR A 175 15.74 -7.84 10.24
N TYR A 176 16.98 -7.38 10.03
CA TYR A 176 17.79 -7.83 8.91
C TYR A 176 18.14 -9.32 9.03
N THR A 177 18.44 -9.81 10.24
CA THR A 177 18.64 -11.24 10.47
C THR A 177 17.40 -12.07 10.12
N ALA A 178 16.22 -11.65 10.59
CA ALA A 178 14.98 -12.36 10.29
C ALA A 178 14.64 -12.33 8.78
N VAL A 179 14.88 -11.21 8.10
CA VAL A 179 14.67 -11.09 6.66
C VAL A 179 15.65 -11.95 5.87
N GLU A 180 16.92 -11.99 6.26
CA GLU A 180 17.95 -12.82 5.62
C GLU A 180 17.62 -14.32 5.73
N GLU A 181 17.22 -14.78 6.93
CA GLU A 181 16.78 -16.17 7.14
C GLU A 181 15.51 -16.51 6.35
N ALA A 182 14.54 -15.59 6.31
CA ALA A 182 13.33 -15.78 5.51
C ALA A 182 13.68 -15.87 4.01
N GLN A 183 14.55 -15.00 3.52
CA GLN A 183 15.03 -15.00 2.12
C GLN A 183 15.75 -16.30 1.79
N GLN A 184 16.59 -16.81 2.69
CA GLN A 184 17.26 -18.09 2.50
C GLN A 184 16.25 -19.25 2.44
N THR A 185 15.26 -19.26 3.32
CA THR A 185 14.18 -20.26 3.32
C THR A 185 13.36 -20.21 2.02
N MET A 186 13.01 -19.01 1.56
CA MET A 186 12.29 -18.82 0.30
C MET A 186 13.14 -19.25 -0.91
N TYR A 187 14.43 -18.95 -0.90
CA TYR A 187 15.37 -19.39 -1.93
C TYR A 187 15.40 -20.92 -2.05
N GLU A 188 15.49 -21.63 -0.92
CA GLU A 188 15.46 -23.10 -0.88
C GLU A 188 14.12 -23.66 -1.39
N TYR A 189 13.00 -23.05 -1.00
CA TYR A 189 11.68 -23.41 -1.50
C TYR A 189 11.57 -23.23 -3.01
N LEU A 190 12.02 -22.10 -3.57
CA LEU A 190 11.97 -21.82 -5.00
C LEU A 190 12.81 -22.81 -5.83
N ILE A 191 14.01 -23.17 -5.34
CA ILE A 191 14.85 -24.19 -5.97
C ILE A 191 14.12 -25.53 -6.05
N GLN A 192 13.46 -25.93 -4.97
CA GLN A 192 12.71 -27.19 -4.92
C GLN A 192 11.48 -27.13 -5.83
N ARG A 193 10.71 -26.04 -5.77
CA ARG A 193 9.50 -25.82 -6.58
C ARG A 193 9.81 -25.89 -8.08
N ASP A 194 10.88 -25.22 -8.49
CA ASP A 194 11.25 -25.08 -9.90
C ASP A 194 12.17 -26.23 -10.38
N ASN A 195 12.47 -27.19 -9.49
CA ASN A 195 13.32 -28.36 -9.75
C ASN A 195 14.72 -27.99 -10.29
N VAL A 196 15.32 -26.93 -9.75
CA VAL A 196 16.66 -26.46 -10.19
C VAL A 196 17.71 -27.51 -9.83
N SER A 197 18.50 -27.93 -10.81
CA SER A 197 19.48 -29.00 -10.61
C SER A 197 20.73 -28.51 -9.87
N GLN A 198 21.42 -29.44 -9.19
CA GLN A 198 22.72 -29.16 -8.56
C GLN A 198 23.79 -28.66 -9.54
N GLN A 199 23.62 -28.94 -10.84
CA GLN A 199 24.55 -28.46 -11.87
C GLN A 199 24.30 -27.00 -12.22
N GLU A 200 23.04 -26.57 -12.24
CA GLU A 200 22.66 -25.16 -12.42
C GLU A 200 23.06 -24.30 -11.23
N LEU A 201 22.98 -24.85 -10.01
CA LEU A 201 23.42 -24.16 -8.78
C LEU A 201 24.94 -23.92 -8.69
N LYS A 202 25.74 -24.52 -9.59
CA LYS A 202 27.16 -24.17 -9.73
C LYS A 202 27.38 -22.85 -10.49
N ASN A 203 26.35 -22.35 -11.18
CA ASN A 203 26.41 -21.07 -11.87
C ASN A 203 26.04 -19.94 -10.91
N ASN A 204 26.98 -19.01 -10.69
CA ASN A 204 26.77 -17.85 -9.82
C ASN A 204 25.62 -16.95 -10.27
N ASP A 205 25.37 -16.83 -11.58
CA ASP A 205 24.27 -16.01 -12.12
C ASP A 205 22.92 -16.64 -11.79
N THR A 206 22.81 -17.96 -11.87
CA THR A 206 21.60 -18.70 -11.47
C THR A 206 21.36 -18.54 -9.97
N VAL A 207 22.39 -18.72 -9.14
CA VAL A 207 22.28 -18.53 -7.69
C VAL A 207 21.82 -17.12 -7.35
N LYS A 208 22.41 -16.11 -8.01
CA LYS A 208 22.06 -14.70 -7.81
C LYS A 208 20.61 -14.44 -8.23
N ALA A 209 20.18 -14.91 -9.40
CA ALA A 209 18.83 -14.72 -9.90
C ALA A 209 17.76 -15.30 -8.96
N TYR A 210 18.00 -16.50 -8.41
CA TYR A 210 17.08 -17.10 -7.45
C TYR A 210 17.06 -16.39 -6.09
N LYS A 211 18.19 -15.82 -5.64
CA LYS A 211 18.21 -14.97 -4.43
C LYS A 211 17.42 -13.67 -4.63
N GLU A 212 17.58 -13.01 -5.77
CA GLU A 212 16.80 -11.83 -6.13
C GLU A 212 15.30 -12.15 -6.24
N LEU A 213 14.98 -13.31 -6.83
CA LEU A 213 13.60 -13.80 -6.91
C LEU A 213 13.02 -14.08 -5.52
N ALA A 214 13.77 -14.73 -4.62
CA ALA A 214 13.32 -14.99 -3.25
C ALA A 214 13.05 -13.71 -2.47
N ALA A 215 13.94 -12.71 -2.58
CA ALA A 215 13.75 -11.40 -1.96
C ALA A 215 12.51 -10.68 -2.49
N LYS A 216 12.29 -10.73 -3.82
CA LYS A 216 11.11 -10.15 -4.45
C LYS A 216 9.82 -10.87 -4.03
N GLU A 217 9.82 -12.20 -4.04
CA GLU A 217 8.67 -13.03 -3.68
C GLU A 217 8.24 -12.76 -2.24
N LEU A 218 9.19 -12.64 -1.29
CA LEU A 218 8.88 -12.26 0.08
C LEU A 218 8.32 -10.85 0.24
N SER A 219 8.85 -9.90 -0.54
CA SER A 219 8.38 -8.50 -0.54
C SER A 219 6.96 -8.36 -1.09
N ASP A 220 6.67 -9.04 -2.19
CA ASP A 220 5.49 -8.76 -3.01
C ASP A 220 4.38 -9.81 -2.81
N GLY A 221 4.71 -11.01 -2.33
CA GLY A 221 3.79 -12.15 -2.26
C GLY A 221 2.86 -12.19 -1.05
N GLY A 222 2.91 -11.17 -0.17
CA GLY A 222 1.99 -11.05 0.97
C GLY A 222 2.22 -12.09 2.08
N TYR A 223 3.44 -12.61 2.21
CA TYR A 223 3.80 -13.61 3.21
C TYR A 223 3.83 -13.02 4.63
N THR A 224 3.42 -13.80 5.63
CA THR A 224 3.62 -13.49 7.05
C THR A 224 4.79 -14.30 7.61
N VAL A 225 5.88 -13.63 7.98
CA VAL A 225 7.06 -14.26 8.59
C VAL A 225 6.89 -14.26 10.11
N THR A 226 6.73 -15.44 10.70
CA THR A 226 6.67 -15.63 12.15
C THR A 226 8.03 -16.12 12.66
N THR A 227 8.62 -15.42 13.62
CA THR A 227 9.94 -15.74 14.18
C THR A 227 9.83 -16.40 15.55
N THR A 228 10.92 -17.00 16.02
CA THR A 228 11.05 -17.55 17.39
C THR A 228 11.37 -16.47 18.44
N ILE A 229 11.50 -15.21 18.02
CA ILE A 229 11.97 -14.12 18.87
C ILE A 229 10.95 -13.79 19.96
N ASN A 230 11.37 -13.94 21.21
CA ASN A 230 10.59 -13.44 22.35
C ASN A 230 10.82 -11.93 22.56
N LYS A 231 9.81 -11.12 22.24
CA LYS A 231 9.88 -9.64 22.32
C LYS A 231 10.34 -9.12 23.68
N ASN A 232 9.82 -9.68 24.77
CA ASN A 232 10.15 -9.21 26.13
C ASN A 232 11.61 -9.49 26.48
N ILE A 233 12.10 -10.67 26.12
CA ILE A 233 13.50 -11.05 26.37
C ILE A 233 14.44 -10.20 25.50
N HIS A 234 14.14 -10.05 24.20
CA HIS A 234 14.94 -9.21 23.32
C HIS A 234 15.03 -7.77 23.83
N THR A 235 13.90 -7.16 24.22
CA THR A 235 13.90 -5.81 24.82
C THR A 235 14.73 -5.76 26.10
N ALA A 236 14.65 -6.77 26.97
CA ALA A 236 15.47 -6.83 28.17
C ALA A 236 16.98 -6.90 27.84
N MET A 237 17.38 -7.68 26.84
CA MET A 237 18.77 -7.76 26.38
C MET A 237 19.27 -6.42 25.82
N GLN A 238 18.49 -5.77 24.95
CA GLN A 238 18.88 -4.46 24.40
C GLN A 238 18.98 -3.39 25.49
N ASN A 239 18.06 -3.39 26.46
CA ASN A 239 18.12 -2.47 27.60
C ASN A 239 19.33 -2.75 28.49
N ALA A 240 19.72 -4.02 28.69
CA ALA A 240 20.91 -4.36 29.45
C ALA A 240 22.18 -3.82 28.78
N VAL A 241 22.33 -3.98 27.47
CA VAL A 241 23.46 -3.42 26.71
C VAL A 241 23.45 -1.90 26.76
N ALA A 242 22.29 -1.25 26.60
CA ALA A 242 22.20 0.21 26.65
C ALA A 242 22.56 0.80 28.02
N ASN A 243 22.15 0.13 29.11
CA ASN A 243 22.38 0.62 30.47
C ASN A 243 23.74 0.25 31.05
N TYR A 244 24.29 -0.91 30.65
CA TYR A 244 25.48 -1.49 31.28
C TYR A 244 26.63 -1.77 30.31
N GLY A 245 26.47 -1.55 29.01
CA GLY A 245 27.49 -1.84 28.00
C GLY A 245 28.82 -1.12 28.25
N GLY A 246 28.76 0.14 28.71
CA GLY A 246 29.96 0.93 29.03
C GLY A 246 30.78 0.42 30.22
N VAL A 247 30.29 -0.57 30.98
CA VAL A 247 31.11 -1.25 32.01
C VAL A 247 32.28 -2.01 31.37
N LEU A 248 32.16 -2.37 30.09
CA LEU A 248 33.19 -3.09 29.36
C LEU A 248 34.27 -2.18 28.76
N ASP A 249 34.11 -0.85 28.84
CA ASP A 249 35.08 0.10 28.30
C ASP A 249 36.37 0.09 29.15
N ASP A 250 37.49 -0.27 28.52
CA ASP A 250 38.81 -0.40 29.18
C ASP A 250 39.80 0.70 28.79
N GLY A 251 39.33 1.72 28.06
CA GLY A 251 40.14 2.84 27.57
C GLY A 251 41.02 2.51 26.35
N THR A 252 40.87 1.33 25.75
CA THR A 252 41.64 0.91 24.56
C THR A 252 40.92 1.11 23.23
N GLY A 253 39.64 1.50 23.26
CA GLY A 253 38.83 1.76 22.08
C GLY A 253 37.33 1.64 22.36
N ALA A 254 36.52 1.66 21.30
CA ALA A 254 35.09 1.33 21.40
C ALA A 254 34.92 -0.19 21.55
N VAL A 255 34.28 -0.63 22.64
CA VAL A 255 34.02 -2.05 22.91
C VAL A 255 32.62 -2.41 22.42
N GLU A 256 32.53 -3.38 21.51
CA GLU A 256 31.25 -3.89 20.99
C GLU A 256 30.81 -5.16 21.74
N VAL A 257 29.49 -5.38 21.82
CA VAL A 257 28.89 -6.50 22.56
C VAL A 257 27.97 -7.32 21.66
N GLY A 258 28.13 -8.65 21.66
CA GLY A 258 27.26 -9.59 20.98
C GLY A 258 26.75 -10.67 21.93
N ASN A 259 25.43 -10.86 22.02
CA ASN A 259 24.81 -11.92 22.82
C ASN A 259 23.72 -12.61 22.00
N VAL A 260 23.63 -13.94 22.10
CA VAL A 260 22.57 -14.76 21.50
C VAL A 260 21.95 -15.62 22.60
N LEU A 261 20.62 -15.65 22.67
CA LEU A 261 19.88 -16.52 23.57
C LEU A 261 19.06 -17.51 22.73
N LEU A 262 19.18 -18.80 23.07
CA LEU A 262 18.54 -19.91 22.38
C LEU A 262 17.66 -20.68 23.36
N ASP A 263 16.56 -21.26 22.86
CA ASP A 263 15.82 -22.25 23.64
C ASP A 263 16.58 -23.57 23.61
N ASN A 264 16.92 -24.09 24.79
CA ASN A 264 17.76 -25.29 24.90
C ASN A 264 17.14 -26.55 24.27
N LYS A 265 15.82 -26.61 24.07
CA LYS A 265 15.14 -27.78 23.52
C LYS A 265 14.98 -27.71 22.01
N THR A 266 14.71 -26.53 21.48
CA THR A 266 14.42 -26.36 20.05
C THR A 266 15.60 -25.85 19.24
N GLY A 267 16.62 -25.32 19.91
CA GLY A 267 17.53 -24.37 19.27
C GLY A 267 16.83 -23.08 18.94
#